data_AF-A0A7C8Z2H9-F1
#
_entry.id   AF-A0A7C8Z2H9-F1
#
_cell.length_a   1.000
_cell.length_b   1.000
_cell.length_c   1.000
_cell.angle_alpha   90.00
_cell.angle_beta   90.00
_cell.angle_gamma   90.00
#
_symmetry.space_group_name_H-M   'P 1'
#
loop_
_entity.id
_entity.type
_entity.pdbx_description
1 polymer ?
#
loop_
_entity_poly.entity_id
_entity_poly.type
_entity_poly.pdbx_seq_one_letter_code
_entity_poly.pdbx_strand_id
1 'polypeptide(L)'
;EHQVYELPDFHPLLKDLDRRDEKDPLPYLLAVWTPDQIKRVAESMEESNKHSVSLDDDVQDESLTVPGTLLVFADDESSQRPIDVPRIWLWNLPRRTLYCGSGITSIFRGLTWREIHRCCCEGFVCTRGFNRKTRAPKKLHSRLHVKTTKLQEDED
;
A
#
# COMPACT_ATOMS: atom_id res chain seq x y z
N GLU A 1 5.65 8.22 -0.14
CA GLU A 1 5.89 7.35 1.02
C GLU A 1 4.59 6.66 1.39
N HIS A 2 4.61 5.40 1.87
CA HIS A 2 3.42 4.69 2.35
C HIS A 2 3.63 4.23 3.79
N GLN A 3 2.58 4.34 4.60
CA GLN A 3 2.57 3.78 5.95
C GLN A 3 2.07 2.33 5.89
N VAL A 4 2.84 1.41 6.47
CA VAL A 4 2.55 -0.03 6.48
C VAL A 4 2.63 -0.58 7.89
N TYR A 5 1.94 -1.71 8.12
CA TYR A 5 1.97 -2.42 9.38
C TYR A 5 2.82 -3.70 9.25
N GLU A 6 3.69 -3.95 10.21
CA GLU A 6 4.37 -5.25 10.33
C GLU A 6 3.40 -6.28 10.89
N LEU A 7 3.21 -7.39 10.17
CA LEU A 7 2.39 -8.52 10.62
C LEU A 7 3.27 -9.60 11.25
N PRO A 8 2.91 -10.13 12.43
CA PRO A 8 3.58 -11.29 13.00
C PRO A 8 3.27 -12.55 12.16
N ASP A 9 4.16 -13.54 12.18
CA ASP A 9 4.03 -14.75 11.33
C ASP A 9 2.78 -15.58 11.61
N PHE A 10 2.22 -15.45 12.82
CA PHE A 10 0.98 -16.14 13.24
C PHE A 10 -0.28 -15.29 13.00
N HIS A 11 -0.17 -14.16 12.30
CA HIS A 11 -1.32 -13.28 12.07
C HIS A 11 -2.40 -13.97 11.22
N PRO A 12 -3.70 -13.85 11.55
CA PRO A 12 -4.79 -14.52 10.83
C PRO A 12 -4.82 -14.24 9.31
N LEU A 13 -4.42 -13.03 8.91
CA LEU A 13 -4.30 -12.64 7.48
C LEU A 13 -3.30 -13.48 6.68
N LEU A 14 -2.41 -14.21 7.35
CA LEU A 14 -1.36 -15.00 6.71
C LEU A 14 -1.73 -16.47 6.54
N LYS A 15 -2.90 -16.89 7.03
CA LYS A 15 -3.31 -18.32 7.09
C LYS A 15 -3.30 -19.01 5.72
N ASP A 16 -3.68 -18.27 4.68
CA ASP A 16 -3.79 -18.77 3.30
C ASP A 16 -2.56 -18.41 2.44
N LEU A 17 -1.43 -18.11 3.09
CA LEU A 17 -0.17 -17.81 2.42
C LEU A 17 0.87 -18.87 2.69
N ASP A 18 1.75 -19.04 1.69
CA ASP A 18 3.01 -19.76 1.88
C ASP A 18 3.76 -19.13 3.07
N ARG A 19 4.14 -19.98 4.02
CA ARG A 19 4.96 -19.56 5.15
C ARG A 19 6.31 -19.08 4.63
N ARG A 20 6.79 -17.97 5.19
CA ARG A 20 8.14 -17.47 4.94
C ARG A 20 9.16 -18.46 5.46
N ASP A 21 10.36 -18.40 4.87
CA ASP A 21 11.51 -19.08 5.45
C ASP A 21 11.80 -18.48 6.83
N GLU A 22 12.04 -19.31 7.83
CA GLU A 22 12.35 -18.89 9.20
C GLU A 22 13.63 -18.02 9.25
N LYS A 23 14.52 -18.15 8.25
CA LYS A 23 15.73 -17.34 8.11
C LYS A 23 15.52 -16.06 7.30
N ASP A 24 14.33 -15.82 6.75
CA ASP A 24 14.03 -14.59 6.02
C ASP A 24 13.96 -13.41 7.01
N PRO A 25 14.85 -12.41 6.87
CA PRO A 25 14.84 -11.23 7.72
C PRO A 25 13.69 -10.26 7.39
N LEU A 26 13.00 -10.42 6.26
CA LEU A 26 11.92 -9.52 5.85
C LEU A 26 10.59 -9.94 6.50
N PRO A 27 9.96 -9.06 7.31
CA PRO A 27 8.66 -9.35 7.90
C PRO A 27 7.55 -9.26 6.87
N TYR A 28 6.38 -9.80 7.23
CA TYR A 28 5.16 -9.54 6.49
C TYR A 28 4.73 -8.08 6.67
N LEU A 29 4.44 -7.38 5.58
CA LEU A 29 4.00 -5.98 5.61
C LEU A 29 2.58 -5.86 5.08
N LEU A 30 1.76 -4.98 5.67
CA LEU A 30 0.40 -4.67 5.24
C LEU A 30 0.27 -3.17 4.96
N ALA A 31 -0.02 -2.79 3.71
CA ALA A 31 -0.43 -1.42 3.37
C ALA A 31 -1.95 -1.30 3.47
N VAL A 32 -2.43 -0.44 4.35
CA VAL A 32 -3.85 -0.10 4.40
C VAL A 32 -4.13 1.04 3.43
N TRP A 33 -5.30 1.00 2.78
CA TRP A 33 -5.68 2.01 1.82
C TRP A 33 -6.09 3.29 2.54
N THR A 34 -5.63 4.43 2.03
CA THR A 34 -6.07 5.73 2.56
C THR A 34 -7.44 6.10 1.99
N PRO A 35 -8.23 6.94 2.67
CA PRO A 35 -9.50 7.43 2.14
C PRO A 35 -9.39 8.01 0.72
N ASP A 36 -8.32 8.75 0.43
CA ASP A 36 -8.05 9.31 -0.90
C ASP A 36 -7.81 8.25 -2.00
N GLN A 37 -7.35 7.05 -1.61
CA GLN A 37 -7.20 5.93 -2.53
C GLN A 37 -8.54 5.26 -2.79
N ILE A 38 -9.38 5.14 -1.77
CA ILE A 38 -10.73 4.59 -1.88
C ILE A 38 -11.59 5.47 -2.79
N LYS A 39 -11.57 6.80 -2.56
CA LYS A 39 -12.30 7.78 -3.37
C LYS A 39 -11.91 7.73 -4.85
N ARG A 40 -10.61 7.69 -5.17
CA ARG A 40 -10.13 7.57 -6.56
C ARG A 40 -10.61 6.31 -7.27
N VAL A 41 -10.72 5.19 -6.56
CA VAL A 41 -11.21 3.94 -7.16
C VAL A 41 -12.72 4.04 -7.40
N ALA A 42 -13.49 4.57 -6.44
CA ALA A 42 -14.92 4.81 -6.62
C ALA A 42 -15.21 5.73 -7.82
N GLU A 43 -14.51 6.86 -7.91
CA GLU A 43 -14.63 7.82 -9.04
C GLU A 43 -14.29 7.17 -10.39
N SER A 44 -13.23 6.34 -10.45
CA SER A 44 -12.84 5.64 -11.69
C SER A 44 -13.83 4.55 -12.12
N MET A 45 -14.62 4.01 -11.19
CA MET A 45 -15.67 3.02 -11.46
C MET A 45 -16.98 3.70 -11.91
N GLU A 46 -17.26 4.91 -11.43
CA GLU A 46 -18.43 5.70 -11.83
C GLU A 46 -18.33 6.28 -13.25
N GLU A 47 -17.12 6.56 -13.76
CA GLU A 47 -16.91 7.03 -15.14
C GLU A 47 -17.30 6.02 -16.23
N SER A 48 -17.51 4.75 -15.86
CA SER A 48 -17.98 3.70 -16.79
C SER A 48 -19.51 3.62 -16.90
N ASN A 49 -20.26 4.25 -15.99
CA ASN A 49 -21.72 4.12 -15.92
C ASN A 49 -22.37 5.50 -15.82
N LYS A 50 -22.43 6.22 -16.96
CA LYS A 50 -23.28 7.42 -17.07
C LYS A 50 -24.75 7.03 -17.19
N HIS A 51 -25.38 6.73 -16.05
CA HIS A 51 -26.79 7.06 -15.85
C HIS A 51 -27.05 7.41 -14.39
N SER A 52 -27.32 8.70 -14.20
CA SER A 52 -27.95 9.40 -13.06
C SER A 52 -28.18 8.60 -11.78
N VAL A 53 -27.65 9.12 -10.67
CA VAL A 53 -28.46 9.54 -9.50
C VAL A 53 -27.53 10.30 -8.56
N SER A 54 -27.93 11.52 -8.19
CA SER A 54 -27.34 12.31 -7.11
C SER A 54 -27.68 11.64 -5.79
N LEU A 55 -26.71 11.38 -4.92
CA LEU A 55 -26.96 11.08 -3.52
C LEU A 55 -25.94 11.76 -2.62
N ASP A 56 -26.47 12.14 -1.47
CA ASP A 56 -26.04 13.19 -0.58
C ASP A 56 -24.74 12.92 0.19
N ASP A 57 -24.13 14.04 0.59
CA ASP A 57 -23.08 14.15 1.61
C ASP A 57 -23.52 13.48 2.93
N ASP A 58 -22.55 13.02 3.71
CA ASP A 58 -22.66 12.42 5.06
C ASP A 58 -22.98 10.90 5.15
N VAL A 59 -21.95 10.08 4.92
CA VAL A 59 -21.86 8.76 5.56
C VAL A 59 -20.56 8.70 6.36
N GLN A 60 -20.67 8.93 7.67
CA GLN A 60 -19.62 8.59 8.63
C GLN A 60 -19.34 7.08 8.52
N ASP A 61 -18.17 6.75 7.96
CA ASP A 61 -17.68 5.38 7.76
C ASP A 61 -17.30 4.71 9.11
N GLU A 62 -18.32 4.29 9.84
CA GLU A 62 -18.24 3.30 10.93
C GLU A 62 -18.08 1.87 10.38
N SER A 63 -17.51 1.66 9.19
CA SER A 63 -17.12 0.30 8.81
C SER A 63 -16.00 -0.19 9.73
N LEU A 64 -16.21 -1.35 10.36
CA LEU A 64 -15.25 -1.96 11.29
C LEU A 64 -14.00 -2.50 10.58
N THR A 65 -13.95 -2.43 9.26
CA THR A 65 -12.93 -3.00 8.37
C THR A 65 -12.36 -1.95 7.45
N VAL A 66 -11.06 -2.04 7.14
CA VAL A 66 -10.38 -1.17 6.19
C VAL A 66 -9.76 -1.99 5.07
N PRO A 67 -9.88 -1.56 3.81
CA PRO A 67 -9.24 -2.26 2.70
C PRO A 67 -7.72 -2.18 2.83
N GLY A 68 -7.04 -3.31 2.62
CA GLY A 68 -5.60 -3.43 2.74
C GLY A 68 -4.98 -4.30 1.64
N THR A 69 -3.69 -4.13 1.42
CA THR A 69 -2.88 -4.94 0.51
C THR A 69 -1.73 -5.53 1.29
N LEU A 70 -1.56 -6.85 1.20
CA LEU A 70 -0.42 -7.51 1.79
C LEU A 70 0.80 -7.38 0.87
N LEU A 71 1.89 -6.86 1.43
CA LEU A 71 3.07 -6.41 0.70
C LEU A 71 4.25 -7.35 0.79
N VAL A 72 4.07 -8.59 1.21
CA VAL A 72 5.10 -9.61 0.99
C VAL A 72 5.29 -9.78 -0.51
N PHE A 73 6.46 -9.32 -0.98
CA PHE A 73 6.81 -9.13 -2.39
C PHE A 73 5.86 -8.21 -3.20
N ALA A 74 5.01 -7.43 -2.53
CA ALA A 74 3.88 -6.71 -3.13
C ALA A 74 3.05 -7.61 -4.04
N ASP A 75 2.32 -8.55 -3.43
CA ASP A 75 1.47 -9.48 -4.16
C ASP A 75 0.53 -8.73 -5.11
N ASP A 76 0.61 -9.07 -6.39
CA ASP A 76 -0.11 -8.40 -7.47
C ASP A 76 -1.64 -8.58 -7.35
N GLU A 77 -2.08 -9.72 -6.83
CA GLU A 77 -3.51 -10.03 -6.69
C GLU A 77 -4.15 -9.20 -5.57
N SER A 78 -3.58 -9.22 -4.36
CA SER A 78 -4.01 -8.35 -3.25
C SER A 78 -3.80 -6.86 -3.56
N SER A 79 -2.96 -6.59 -4.56
CA SER A 79 -2.75 -5.25 -5.05
C SER A 79 -3.86 -4.73 -5.96
N GLN A 80 -4.56 -5.62 -6.66
CA GLN A 80 -5.69 -5.26 -7.50
C GLN A 80 -7.00 -5.39 -6.73
N ARG A 81 -7.07 -6.35 -5.81
CA ARG A 81 -8.24 -6.64 -4.97
C ARG A 81 -7.83 -6.52 -3.50
N PRO A 82 -8.18 -5.42 -2.82
CA PRO A 82 -7.84 -5.27 -1.41
C PRO A 82 -8.51 -6.36 -0.56
N ILE A 83 -7.85 -6.70 0.53
CA ILE A 83 -8.33 -7.57 1.58
C ILE A 83 -9.01 -6.69 2.63
N ASP A 84 -10.19 -7.08 3.10
CA ASP A 84 -10.87 -6.38 4.19
C ASP A 84 -10.20 -6.73 5.52
N VAL A 85 -9.56 -5.74 6.15
CA VAL A 85 -8.81 -5.92 7.40
C VAL A 85 -9.59 -5.26 8.54
N PRO A 86 -10.05 -6.01 9.56
CA PRO A 86 -10.66 -5.44 10.76
C PRO A 86 -9.75 -4.40 11.43
N ARG A 87 -10.28 -3.21 11.73
CA ARG A 87 -9.52 -2.13 12.39
C ARG A 87 -8.90 -2.58 13.71
N ILE A 88 -9.56 -3.47 14.45
CA ILE A 88 -9.05 -4.05 15.70
C ILE A 88 -7.73 -4.82 15.53
N TRP A 89 -7.47 -5.39 14.35
CA TRP A 89 -6.20 -6.09 14.08
C TRP A 89 -5.03 -5.12 13.89
N LEU A 90 -5.30 -3.84 13.59
CA LEU A 90 -4.26 -2.85 13.33
C LEU A 90 -3.74 -2.15 14.58
N TRP A 91 -4.54 -2.09 15.66
CA TRP A 91 -4.27 -1.25 16.84
C TRP A 91 -2.92 -1.53 17.52
N ASN A 92 -2.46 -2.79 17.52
CA ASN A 92 -1.24 -3.20 18.23
C ASN A 92 -0.08 -3.53 17.29
N LEU A 93 -0.18 -3.18 16.00
CA LEU A 93 0.84 -3.53 15.01
C LEU A 93 1.86 -2.40 14.84
N PRO A 94 3.17 -2.72 14.75
CA PRO A 94 4.20 -1.73 14.48
C PRO A 94 3.96 -1.04 13.13
N ARG A 95 4.02 0.29 13.14
CA ARG A 95 3.93 1.09 11.92
C ARG A 95 5.32 1.35 11.38
N ARG A 96 5.46 1.16 10.08
CA ARG A 96 6.71 1.36 9.33
C ARG A 96 6.44 2.14 8.07
N THR A 97 7.54 2.64 7.52
CA THR A 97 7.52 3.34 6.25
C THR A 97 7.93 2.41 5.12
N LEU A 98 7.13 2.36 4.07
CA LEU A 98 7.47 1.73 2.79
C LEU A 98 7.63 2.77 1.69
N TYR A 99 8.73 2.66 0.97
CA TYR A 99 9.02 3.46 -0.22
C TYR A 99 8.78 2.63 -1.48
N CYS A 100 7.87 3.12 -2.33
CA CYS A 100 7.48 2.45 -3.56
C CYS A 100 7.79 3.32 -4.78
N GLY A 101 8.32 2.69 -5.84
CA GLY A 101 8.69 3.40 -7.06
C GLY A 101 9.06 2.46 -8.20
N SER A 102 9.30 3.01 -9.38
CA SER A 102 9.73 2.23 -10.56
C SER A 102 11.19 1.76 -10.47
N GLY A 103 11.98 2.37 -9.59
CA GLY A 103 13.36 2.01 -9.25
C GLY A 103 13.92 2.87 -8.12
N ILE A 104 15.08 2.49 -7.59
CA ILE A 104 15.73 3.17 -6.46
C ILE A 104 15.96 4.66 -6.74
N THR A 105 16.43 5.00 -7.94
CA THR A 105 16.65 6.39 -8.35
C THR A 105 15.37 7.23 -8.33
N SER A 106 14.24 6.65 -8.72
CA SER A 106 12.94 7.34 -8.67
C SER A 106 12.45 7.57 -7.24
N ILE A 107 12.75 6.62 -6.34
CA ILE A 107 12.35 6.66 -4.94
C ILE A 107 13.14 7.73 -4.18
N PHE A 108 14.46 7.79 -4.41
CA PHE A 108 15.35 8.74 -3.73
C PHE A 108 15.41 10.11 -4.41
N ARG A 109 14.72 10.31 -5.54
CA ARG A 109 14.77 11.55 -6.27
C ARG A 109 14.20 12.70 -5.44
N GLY A 110 15.06 13.68 -5.12
CA GLY A 110 14.67 14.86 -4.36
C GLY A 110 14.58 14.64 -2.85
N LEU A 111 14.99 13.47 -2.35
CA LEU A 111 15.17 13.24 -0.92
C LEU A 111 16.53 13.76 -0.46
N THR A 112 16.56 14.28 0.76
CA THR A 112 17.78 14.65 1.47
C THR A 112 18.52 13.39 1.95
N TRP A 113 19.80 13.54 2.31
CA TRP A 113 20.59 12.44 2.86
C TRP A 113 19.92 11.82 4.11
N ARG A 114 19.30 12.63 4.98
CA ARG A 114 18.66 12.14 6.21
C ARG A 114 17.45 11.25 5.90
N GLU A 115 16.68 11.61 4.87
CA GLU A 115 15.55 10.83 4.39
C GLU A 115 16.00 9.53 3.74
N ILE A 116 17.07 9.56 2.94
CA ILE A 116 17.67 8.36 2.35
C ILE A 116 18.20 7.42 3.45
N HIS A 117 18.91 7.96 4.44
CA HIS A 117 19.41 7.17 5.58
C HIS A 117 18.26 6.51 6.33
N ARG A 118 17.22 7.27 6.68
CA ARG A 118 16.02 6.75 7.33
C ARG A 118 15.36 5.65 6.48
N CYS A 119 15.25 5.85 5.17
CA CYS A 119 14.74 4.81 4.28
C CYS A 119 15.58 3.52 4.34
N CYS A 120 16.91 3.64 4.29
CA CYS A 120 17.80 2.48 4.26
C CYS A 120 17.90 1.75 5.61
N CYS A 121 17.73 2.47 6.72
CA CYS A 121 17.94 1.92 8.05
C CYS A 121 16.64 1.53 8.78
N GLU A 122 15.54 2.22 8.50
CA GLU A 122 14.30 2.08 9.28
C GLU A 122 13.08 1.75 8.42
N GLY A 123 13.21 1.89 7.09
CA GLY A 123 12.14 1.69 6.13
C GLY A 123 12.33 0.46 5.26
N PHE A 124 11.35 0.25 4.39
CA PHE A 124 11.35 -0.79 3.37
C PHE A 124 11.29 -0.18 1.97
N VAL A 125 11.77 -0.92 0.97
CA VAL A 125 11.72 -0.50 -0.44
C VAL A 125 11.03 -1.59 -1.27
N CYS A 126 10.07 -1.18 -2.10
CA CYS A 126 9.40 -2.08 -3.04
C CYS A 126 9.37 -1.45 -4.44
N THR A 127 9.99 -2.12 -5.41
CA THR A 127 10.09 -1.62 -6.80
C THR A 127 9.27 -2.42 -7.80
N ARG A 128 8.80 -3.60 -7.42
CA ARG A 128 8.06 -4.54 -8.26
C ARG A 128 7.00 -5.25 -7.42
N GLY A 129 5.89 -5.56 -8.05
CA GLY A 129 4.95 -6.53 -7.51
C GLY A 129 5.40 -7.95 -7.83
N PHE A 130 4.81 -8.93 -7.19
CA PHE A 130 5.08 -10.33 -7.43
C PHE A 130 3.77 -11.08 -7.61
N ASN A 131 3.67 -11.88 -8.67
CA ASN A 131 2.52 -12.74 -8.84
C ASN A 131 2.81 -14.11 -8.24
N ARG A 132 2.12 -14.45 -7.15
CA ARG A 132 2.36 -15.71 -6.46
C ARG A 132 2.00 -16.95 -7.28
N LYS A 133 0.94 -16.88 -8.11
CA LYS A 133 0.47 -18.00 -8.94
C LYS A 133 1.47 -18.33 -10.05
N THR A 134 1.99 -17.30 -10.72
CA THR A 134 2.94 -17.48 -11.83
C THR A 134 4.40 -17.43 -11.39
N ARG A 135 4.66 -17.13 -10.10
CA ARG A 135 6.00 -16.91 -9.52
C ARG A 135 6.84 -15.88 -10.30
N ALA A 136 6.18 -14.93 -10.96
CA ALA A 136 6.82 -13.96 -11.84
C ALA A 136 6.79 -12.54 -11.25
N PRO A 137 7.86 -11.74 -11.41
CA PRO A 137 7.83 -10.34 -11.07
C PRO A 137 6.85 -9.60 -11.99
N LYS A 138 6.06 -8.70 -11.42
CA LYS A 138 5.14 -7.82 -12.13
C LYS A 138 5.44 -6.36 -11.86
N LYS A 139 4.96 -5.50 -12.76
CA LYS A 139 5.00 -4.06 -12.54
C LYS A 139 4.19 -3.73 -11.30
N LEU A 140 4.75 -2.89 -10.43
CA LEU A 140 4.05 -2.44 -9.25
C LEU A 140 2.76 -1.72 -9.64
N HIS A 141 1.67 -1.98 -8.91
CA HIS A 141 0.39 -1.36 -9.21
C HIS A 141 0.50 0.17 -9.12
N SER A 142 -0.17 0.89 -10.04
CA SER A 142 -0.07 2.35 -10.16
C SER A 142 -0.34 3.09 -8.85
N ARG A 143 -1.22 2.56 -7.99
CA ARG A 143 -1.56 3.15 -6.69
C ARG A 143 -0.41 3.15 -5.66
N LEU A 144 0.50 2.19 -5.77
CA LEU A 144 1.67 2.13 -4.90
C LEU A 144 2.78 3.07 -5.41
N HIS A 145 2.73 3.49 -6.68
CA HIS A 145 3.60 4.55 -7.13
C HIS A 145 3.20 5.87 -6.48
N VAL A 146 4.14 6.45 -5.74
CA VAL A 146 4.02 7.82 -5.27
C VAL A 146 4.15 8.73 -6.49
N LYS A 147 3.12 9.52 -6.80
CA LYS A 147 3.28 10.59 -7.79
C LYS A 147 4.15 11.65 -7.15
N THR A 148 5.41 11.73 -7.58
CA THR A 148 6.28 12.88 -7.33
C THR A 148 5.83 14.04 -8.23
N THR A 149 4.64 14.56 -8.01
CA THR A 149 4.38 15.96 -8.33
C THR A 149 4.79 16.72 -7.09
N LYS A 150 6.02 17.25 -7.11
CA LYS A 150 6.39 18.31 -6.18
C LYS A 150 5.30 19.38 -6.31
N LEU A 151 4.73 19.78 -5.19
CA LEU A 151 4.10 21.10 -5.07
C LEU A 151 5.20 22.07 -5.50
N GLN A 152 5.09 22.64 -6.71
CA GLN A 152 5.68 23.94 -6.94
C GLN A 152 4.79 24.85 -6.11
N GLU A 153 5.31 25.27 -4.96
CA GLU A 153 4.78 26.45 -4.30
C GLU A 153 4.92 27.57 -5.32
N ASP A 154 3.77 28.10 -5.74
CA ASP A 154 3.70 29.37 -6.45
C ASP A 154 4.25 30.43 -5.49
N GLU A 155 5.46 30.90 -5.71
CA GLU A 155 5.91 32.19 -5.16
C GLU A 155 5.46 33.29 -6.13
N ASP A 156 4.69 34.23 -5.58
CA ASP A 156 4.16 35.46 -6.19
C ASP A 156 5.21 36.34 -6.88
#